data_AF-A0A3B9G2P2-F1
#
_entry.id   AF-A0A3B9G2P2-F1
#
_cell.length_a   1.000
_cell.length_b   1.000
_cell.length_c   1.000
_cell.angle_alpha   90.00
_cell.angle_beta   90.00
_cell.angle_gamma   90.00
#
_symmetry.space_group_name_H-M   'P 1'
#
loop_
_entity.id
_entity.type
_entity.pdbx_description
1 polymer ?
#
loop_
_entity_poly.entity_id
_entity_poly.type
_entity_poly.pdbx_seq_one_letter_code
_entity_poly.pdbx_strand_id
1 'polypeptide(L)'
;VQELLDWADKELKPAAELAAQGGGEFKAGDWCRFCKARATCPHRAIDLKHIAPAVQEAKAPALLTMDEVSDLLYQGRMVAQYVKQLEEYVIDQLSAGVSVPGWKLVEGRSTRKITDDAEAARKLTEAGIDEALIYKKSLYGLTDLTKIVGGKKKLEDILGDLIVKPPGKPALVPDEDTRPALISDAAKAFEGINIEEE
;
A
#
# COMPACT_ATOMS: atom_id res chain seq x y z
N VAL A 1 -15.50 -12.90 -29.83
CA VAL A 1 -15.68 -14.28 -29.29
C VAL A 1 -14.70 -15.25 -29.95
N GLN A 2 -14.64 -15.32 -31.29
CA GLN A 2 -13.68 -16.22 -31.98
C GLN A 2 -12.23 -15.99 -31.57
N GLU A 3 -11.79 -14.72 -31.46
CA GLU A 3 -10.43 -14.36 -31.03
C GLU A 3 -10.06 -14.93 -29.64
N LEU A 4 -11.00 -14.90 -28.69
CA LEU A 4 -10.79 -15.46 -27.36
C LEU A 4 -10.72 -17.00 -27.38
N LEU A 5 -11.50 -17.64 -28.26
CA LEU A 5 -11.46 -19.09 -28.44
C LEU A 5 -10.15 -19.52 -29.09
N ASP A 6 -9.69 -18.79 -30.10
CA ASP A 6 -8.40 -19.01 -30.75
C ASP A 6 -7.23 -18.87 -29.78
N TRP A 7 -7.23 -17.84 -28.92
CA TRP A 7 -6.23 -17.69 -27.86
C TRP A 7 -6.29 -18.84 -26.84
N ALA A 8 -7.50 -19.24 -26.43
CA ALA A 8 -7.67 -20.34 -25.50
C ALA A 8 -7.12 -21.67 -26.05
N ASP A 9 -7.32 -21.92 -27.35
CA ASP A 9 -6.87 -23.15 -28.00
C ASP A 9 -5.37 -23.14 -28.32
N LYS A 10 -4.82 -22.01 -28.76
CA LYS A 10 -3.44 -21.92 -29.28
C LYS A 10 -2.41 -21.56 -28.21
N GLU A 11 -2.81 -20.85 -27.15
CA GLU A 11 -1.88 -20.41 -26.09
C GLU A 11 -2.22 -21.01 -24.72
N LEU A 12 -3.45 -20.84 -24.26
CA LEU A 12 -3.83 -21.23 -22.90
C LEU A 12 -3.76 -22.75 -22.69
N LYS A 13 -4.35 -23.55 -23.59
CA LYS A 13 -4.34 -25.02 -23.49
C LYS A 13 -2.92 -25.61 -23.49
N PRO A 14 -2.03 -25.27 -24.45
CA PRO A 14 -0.65 -25.77 -24.43
C PRO A 14 0.11 -25.36 -23.18
N ALA A 15 -0.04 -24.10 -22.72
CA ALA A 15 0.62 -23.63 -21.51
C ALA A 15 0.11 -24.39 -20.26
N ALA A 16 -1.19 -24.66 -20.17
CA ALA A 16 -1.79 -25.41 -19.08
C ALA A 16 -1.34 -26.87 -19.06
N GLU A 17 -1.25 -27.53 -20.22
CA GLU A 17 -0.73 -28.89 -20.33
C GLU A 17 0.75 -28.97 -19.93
N LEU A 18 1.56 -28.02 -20.38
CA LEU A 18 2.97 -27.94 -20.00
C LEU A 18 3.13 -27.75 -18.48
N ALA A 19 2.33 -26.86 -17.88
CA ALA A 19 2.33 -26.64 -16.43
C ALA A 19 1.87 -27.88 -15.66
N ALA A 20 0.87 -28.62 -16.16
CA ALA A 20 0.39 -29.86 -15.55
C ALA A 20 1.45 -30.97 -15.56
N GLN A 21 2.34 -30.97 -16.55
CA GLN A 21 3.49 -31.87 -16.63
C GLN A 21 4.67 -31.41 -15.75
N GLY A 22 4.53 -30.30 -15.02
CA GLY A 22 5.58 -29.70 -14.21
C GLY A 22 6.66 -28.99 -15.05
N GLY A 23 6.40 -28.75 -16.32
CA GLY A 23 7.24 -27.97 -17.22
C GLY A 23 6.87 -26.49 -17.23
N GLY A 24 7.69 -25.69 -17.92
CA GLY A 24 7.48 -24.26 -18.10
C GLY A 24 8.53 -23.40 -17.40
N GLU A 25 8.61 -22.14 -17.82
CA GLU A 25 9.51 -21.16 -17.22
C GLU A 25 8.83 -20.51 -16.01
N PHE A 26 9.52 -20.48 -14.88
CA PHE A 26 9.10 -19.65 -13.77
C PHE A 26 9.34 -18.18 -14.14
N LYS A 27 8.35 -17.34 -13.86
CA LYS A 27 8.42 -15.89 -14.01
C LYS A 27 7.80 -15.23 -12.79
N ALA A 28 8.59 -14.47 -12.03
CA ALA A 28 8.05 -13.65 -10.96
C ALA A 28 7.37 -12.39 -11.50
N GLY A 29 6.27 -12.01 -10.86
CA GLY A 29 5.51 -10.80 -11.18
C GLY A 29 4.51 -10.49 -10.08
N ASP A 30 3.63 -9.52 -10.31
CA ASP A 30 2.66 -9.06 -9.31
C ASP A 30 1.72 -10.17 -8.80
N TRP A 31 1.44 -11.17 -9.65
CA TRP A 31 0.63 -12.34 -9.30
C TRP A 31 1.28 -13.22 -8.22
N CYS A 32 2.59 -13.14 -7.99
CA CYS A 32 3.28 -13.92 -6.97
C CYS A 32 2.69 -13.71 -5.57
N ARG A 33 2.06 -12.57 -5.29
CA ARG A 33 1.39 -12.31 -4.01
C ARG A 33 0.25 -13.28 -3.67
N PHE A 34 -0.37 -13.87 -4.69
CA PHE A 34 -1.46 -14.82 -4.51
C PHE A 34 -0.96 -16.28 -4.50
N CYS A 35 0.33 -16.50 -4.76
CA CYS A 35 0.92 -17.83 -4.76
C CYS A 35 0.99 -18.40 -3.32
N LYS A 36 0.73 -19.70 -3.18
CA LYS A 36 0.90 -20.41 -1.90
C LYS A 36 2.37 -20.54 -1.52
N ALA A 37 3.25 -20.75 -2.49
CA ALA A 37 4.69 -20.81 -2.31
C ALA A 37 5.36 -19.43 -2.24
N ARG A 38 4.59 -18.32 -2.15
CA ARG A 38 5.12 -16.96 -2.30
C ARG A 38 6.33 -16.66 -1.40
N ALA A 39 6.32 -17.14 -0.15
CA ALA A 39 7.42 -16.90 0.79
C ALA A 39 8.63 -17.81 0.53
N THR A 40 8.40 -19.06 0.12
CA THR A 40 9.45 -20.09 0.01
C THR A 40 9.86 -20.42 -1.42
N CYS A 41 9.37 -19.68 -2.42
CA CYS A 41 9.64 -19.91 -3.84
C CYS A 41 11.13 -19.69 -4.16
N PRO A 42 11.88 -20.74 -4.57
CA PRO A 42 13.30 -20.62 -4.90
C PRO A 42 13.55 -19.65 -6.05
N HIS A 43 12.64 -19.58 -7.02
CA HIS A 43 12.76 -18.68 -8.16
C HIS A 43 12.73 -17.21 -7.75
N ARG A 44 11.87 -16.83 -6.79
CA ARG A 44 11.86 -15.45 -6.27
C ARG A 44 13.14 -15.11 -5.50
N ALA A 45 13.73 -16.10 -4.82
CA ALA A 45 15.03 -15.93 -4.18
C ALA A 45 16.17 -15.78 -5.22
N ILE A 46 16.05 -16.40 -6.40
CA ILE A 46 16.98 -16.24 -7.52
C ILE A 46 16.80 -14.86 -8.15
N ASP A 47 15.58 -14.45 -8.48
CA ASP A 47 15.28 -13.12 -9.05
C ASP A 47 15.79 -12.00 -8.15
N LEU A 48 15.65 -12.14 -6.83
CA LEU A 48 16.18 -11.19 -5.85
C LEU A 48 17.72 -11.09 -5.90
N LYS A 49 18.43 -12.20 -6.10
CA LYS A 49 19.90 -12.20 -6.21
C LYS A 49 20.39 -11.46 -7.45
N HIS A 50 19.57 -11.32 -8.48
CA HIS A 50 19.90 -10.58 -9.70
C HIS A 50 19.68 -9.06 -9.57
N ILE A 51 18.93 -8.60 -8.56
CA ILE A 51 18.67 -7.17 -8.32
C ILE A 51 19.86 -6.50 -7.58
N ALA A 52 20.56 -7.23 -6.70
CA ALA A 52 21.67 -6.68 -5.91
C ALA A 52 22.90 -6.21 -6.73
N PRO A 53 23.34 -6.91 -7.79
CA PRO A 53 24.44 -6.44 -8.65
C PRO A 53 24.11 -5.14 -9.39
N ALA A 54 22.86 -4.94 -9.83
CA ALA A 54 22.44 -3.73 -10.54
C ALA A 54 22.60 -2.45 -9.69
N VAL A 55 22.44 -2.57 -8.36
CA VAL A 55 22.65 -1.47 -7.41
C VAL A 55 24.14 -1.24 -7.12
N GLN A 56 24.97 -2.29 -7.17
CA GLN A 56 26.42 -2.19 -6.93
C GLN A 56 27.21 -1.73 -8.17
N GLU A 57 26.72 -2.03 -9.37
CA GLU A 57 27.29 -1.60 -10.65
C GLU A 57 26.83 -0.20 -11.09
N ALA A 58 25.99 0.48 -10.29
CA ALA A 58 25.70 1.90 -10.44
C ALA A 58 27.00 2.70 -10.26
N LYS A 59 27.76 2.83 -11.35
CA LYS A 59 29.03 3.54 -11.44
C LYS A 59 28.85 4.98 -10.96
N ALA A 60 29.66 5.41 -10.00
CA ALA A 60 29.82 6.80 -9.57
C ALA A 60 30.03 7.79 -10.74
N PRO A 61 29.90 9.12 -10.60
CA PRO A 61 29.10 9.97 -9.70
C PRO A 61 27.97 10.68 -10.51
N ALA A 62 27.44 10.03 -11.55
CA ALA A 62 26.32 10.58 -12.33
C ALA A 62 25.01 10.29 -11.59
N LEU A 63 24.11 11.28 -11.55
CA LEU A 63 22.75 11.06 -11.08
C LEU A 63 22.02 10.10 -12.02
N LEU A 64 21.17 9.24 -11.47
CA LEU A 64 20.32 8.33 -12.24
C LEU A 64 19.41 9.10 -13.20
N THR A 65 19.19 8.55 -14.39
CA THR A 65 18.15 9.00 -15.32
C THR A 65 16.76 8.64 -14.80
N MET A 66 15.71 9.30 -15.26
CA MET A 66 14.34 9.00 -14.80
C MET A 66 13.88 7.59 -15.23
N ASP A 67 14.36 7.09 -16.35
CA ASP A 67 14.11 5.71 -16.80
C ASP A 67 14.77 4.70 -15.84
N GLU A 68 16.04 4.90 -15.48
CA GLU A 68 16.73 4.06 -14.49
C GLU A 68 16.05 4.14 -13.11
N VAL A 69 15.57 5.32 -12.70
CA VAL A 69 14.79 5.48 -11.47
C VAL A 69 13.49 4.68 -11.53
N SER A 70 12.79 4.69 -12.67
CA SER A 70 11.56 3.92 -12.89
C SER A 70 11.80 2.42 -12.79
N ASP A 71 12.83 1.92 -13.47
CA ASP A 71 13.20 0.50 -13.45
C ASP A 71 13.61 0.04 -12.04
N LEU A 72 14.43 0.83 -11.34
CA LEU A 72 14.82 0.56 -9.96
C LEU A 72 13.62 0.61 -9.01
N LEU A 73 12.65 1.50 -9.24
CA LEU A 73 11.43 1.56 -8.45
C LEU A 73 10.58 0.29 -8.65
N TYR A 74 10.44 -0.19 -9.89
CA TYR A 74 9.71 -1.42 -10.19
C TYR A 74 10.35 -2.64 -9.52
N GLN A 75 11.66 -2.80 -9.68
CA GLN A 75 12.44 -3.86 -9.03
C GLN A 75 12.35 -3.77 -7.51
N GLY A 76 12.54 -2.56 -6.95
CA GLY A 76 12.47 -2.32 -5.51
C GLY A 76 11.11 -2.66 -4.91
N ARG A 77 10.00 -2.38 -5.62
CA ARG A 77 8.65 -2.78 -5.18
C ARG A 77 8.49 -4.30 -5.14
N MET A 78 9.03 -5.03 -6.11
CA MET A 78 9.00 -6.50 -6.11
C MET A 78 9.77 -7.08 -4.92
N VAL A 79 10.95 -6.52 -4.61
CA VAL A 79 11.75 -6.91 -3.43
C VAL A 79 10.99 -6.62 -2.15
N ALA A 80 10.48 -5.41 -1.98
CA ALA A 80 9.74 -5.01 -0.78
C ALA A 80 8.51 -5.92 -0.54
N GLN A 81 7.79 -6.26 -1.62
CA GLN A 81 6.67 -7.19 -1.55
C GLN A 81 7.12 -8.60 -1.09
N TYR A 82 8.25 -9.09 -1.60
CA TYR A 82 8.76 -10.40 -1.21
C TYR A 82 9.23 -10.43 0.25
N VAL A 83 9.98 -9.41 0.68
CA VAL A 83 10.43 -9.26 2.06
C VAL A 83 9.25 -9.26 3.01
N LYS A 84 8.20 -8.49 2.72
CA LYS A 84 6.98 -8.49 3.53
C LYS A 84 6.37 -9.89 3.67
N GLN A 85 6.35 -10.68 2.59
CA GLN A 85 5.80 -12.04 2.63
C GLN A 85 6.70 -13.02 3.38
N LEU A 86 8.01 -12.80 3.36
CA LEU A 86 8.96 -13.53 4.21
C LEU A 86 8.75 -13.20 5.68
N GLU A 87 8.56 -11.93 6.03
CA GLU A 87 8.25 -11.50 7.40
C GLU A 87 6.95 -12.13 7.90
N GLU A 88 5.87 -12.05 7.12
CA GLU A 88 4.59 -12.71 7.43
C GLU A 88 4.78 -14.21 7.66
N TYR A 89 5.52 -14.88 6.78
CA TYR A 89 5.82 -16.30 6.93
C TYR A 89 6.63 -16.63 8.18
N VAL A 90 7.68 -15.84 8.48
CA VAL A 90 8.51 -16.03 9.67
C VAL A 90 7.69 -15.80 10.95
N ILE A 91 6.80 -14.81 10.97
CA ILE A 91 5.85 -14.59 12.07
C ILE A 91 4.96 -15.83 12.25
N ASP A 92 4.40 -16.39 11.18
CA ASP A 92 3.58 -17.60 11.24
C ASP A 92 4.36 -18.80 11.78
N GLN A 93 5.61 -18.99 11.31
CA GLN A 93 6.48 -20.09 11.77
C GLN A 93 6.84 -19.95 13.26
N LEU A 94 7.26 -18.76 13.69
CA LEU A 94 7.57 -18.47 15.09
C LEU A 94 6.34 -18.63 16.00
N SER A 95 5.16 -18.24 15.52
CA SER A 95 3.89 -18.42 16.23
C SER A 95 3.50 -19.89 16.36
N ALA A 96 3.87 -20.72 15.38
CA ALA A 96 3.70 -22.17 15.41
C ALA A 96 4.77 -22.90 16.27
N GLY A 97 5.70 -22.17 16.90
CA GLY A 97 6.75 -22.72 17.74
C GLY A 97 8.01 -23.20 16.98
N VAL A 98 8.11 -22.91 15.69
CA VAL A 98 9.31 -23.20 14.90
C VAL A 98 10.37 -22.14 15.17
N SER A 99 11.60 -22.54 15.51
CA SER A 99 12.70 -21.60 15.68
C SER A 99 13.22 -21.12 14.33
N VAL A 100 13.37 -19.81 14.18
CA VAL A 100 13.94 -19.18 12.98
C VAL A 100 15.25 -18.47 13.37
N PRO A 101 16.42 -18.86 12.83
CA PRO A 101 17.70 -18.27 13.21
C PRO A 101 17.73 -16.76 13.01
N GLY A 102 18.18 -16.03 14.04
CA GLY A 102 18.28 -14.56 14.01
C GLY A 102 16.97 -13.80 14.24
N TRP A 103 15.84 -14.49 14.36
CA TRP A 103 14.52 -13.87 14.53
C TRP A 103 13.80 -14.43 15.76
N LYS A 104 13.04 -13.56 16.43
CA LYS A 104 12.14 -13.94 17.52
C LYS A 104 10.90 -13.06 17.49
N LEU A 105 9.77 -13.61 17.95
CA LEU A 105 8.60 -12.82 18.26
C LEU A 105 8.74 -12.24 19.66
N VAL A 106 8.47 -10.94 19.77
CA VAL A 106 8.38 -10.23 21.04
C VAL A 106 7.04 -9.52 21.08
N GLU A 107 6.53 -9.27 22.28
CA GLU A 107 5.34 -8.45 22.42
C GLU A 107 5.60 -7.06 21.85
N GLY A 108 4.68 -6.61 20.99
CA GLY A 108 4.67 -5.23 20.53
C GLY A 108 4.51 -4.26 21.70
N ARG A 109 4.79 -2.98 21.46
CA ARG A 109 4.61 -1.95 22.47
C ARG A 109 3.15 -1.91 22.93
N SER A 110 2.89 -2.40 24.13
CA SER A 110 1.58 -2.29 24.76
C SER A 110 1.31 -0.84 25.15
N THR A 111 0.12 -0.34 24.80
CA THR A 111 -0.39 0.93 25.32
C THR A 111 -1.32 0.62 26.49
N ARG A 112 -1.11 1.31 27.61
CA ARG A 112 -2.01 1.21 28.76
C ARG A 112 -3.39 1.69 28.33
N LYS A 113 -4.42 0.93 28.65
CA LYS A 113 -5.82 1.28 28.44
C LYS A 113 -6.51 1.35 29.80
N ILE A 114 -7.39 2.32 29.96
CA ILE A 114 -8.32 2.33 31.09
C ILE A 114 -9.35 1.23 30.82
N THR A 115 -9.60 0.38 31.83
CA THR A 115 -10.50 -0.77 31.70
C THR A 115 -11.96 -0.40 31.97
N ASP A 116 -12.18 0.64 32.77
CA ASP A 116 -13.49 1.18 33.11
C ASP A 116 -13.36 2.70 33.18
N ASP A 117 -13.83 3.36 32.12
CA ASP A 117 -13.75 4.82 31.98
C ASP A 117 -14.58 5.54 33.05
N ALA A 118 -15.70 4.94 33.49
CA ALA A 118 -16.57 5.55 34.50
C ALA A 118 -15.94 5.49 35.89
N GLU A 119 -15.36 4.35 36.25
CA GLU A 119 -14.63 4.21 37.52
C GLU A 119 -13.36 5.05 37.54
N ALA A 120 -12.65 5.15 36.41
CA ALA A 120 -11.49 6.01 36.27
C ALA A 120 -11.86 7.49 36.40
N ALA A 121 -12.93 7.94 35.74
CA ALA A 121 -13.43 9.29 35.86
C ALA A 121 -13.82 9.61 37.31
N ARG A 122 -14.55 8.72 37.99
CA ARG A 122 -14.92 8.89 39.40
C ARG A 122 -13.69 9.09 40.30
N LYS A 123 -12.67 8.22 40.17
CA LYS A 123 -11.43 8.32 40.94
C LYS A 123 -10.63 9.59 40.65
N LEU A 124 -10.64 10.06 39.40
CA LEU A 124 -9.98 11.31 39.01
C LEU A 124 -10.72 12.52 39.59
N THR A 125 -12.05 12.52 39.57
CA THR A 125 -12.88 13.56 40.20
C THR A 125 -12.71 13.57 41.73
N GLU A 126 -12.71 12.40 42.38
CA GLU A 126 -12.41 12.27 43.82
C GLU A 126 -11.01 12.76 44.18
N ALA A 127 -10.04 12.63 43.26
CA ALA A 127 -8.69 13.17 43.40
C ALA A 127 -8.59 14.69 43.15
N GLY A 128 -9.72 15.37 42.90
CA GLY A 128 -9.79 16.82 42.70
C GLY A 128 -9.50 17.29 41.29
N ILE A 129 -9.50 16.39 40.29
CA ILE A 129 -9.41 16.78 38.88
C ILE A 129 -10.80 17.17 38.38
N ASP A 130 -10.91 18.34 37.76
CA ASP A 130 -12.14 18.82 37.15
C ASP A 130 -12.62 17.84 36.06
N GLU A 131 -13.89 17.46 36.09
CA GLU A 131 -14.52 16.56 35.12
C GLU A 131 -14.36 17.05 33.67
N ALA A 132 -14.31 18.37 33.46
CA ALA A 132 -14.05 18.97 32.16
C ALA A 132 -12.64 18.67 31.61
N LEU A 133 -11.70 18.29 32.47
CA LEU A 133 -10.34 17.85 32.10
C LEU A 133 -10.23 16.32 31.92
N ILE A 134 -11.19 15.57 32.47
CA ILE A 134 -11.24 14.10 32.37
C ILE A 134 -11.71 13.69 30.97
N TYR A 135 -12.73 14.37 30.45
CA TYR A 135 -13.31 14.06 29.14
C TYR A 135 -12.92 15.08 28.08
N LYS A 136 -12.46 14.58 26.92
CA LYS A 136 -12.23 15.43 25.75
C LYS A 136 -13.53 15.62 24.98
N LYS A 137 -14.16 16.79 25.09
CA LYS A 137 -15.27 17.19 24.22
C LYS A 137 -14.74 17.53 22.82
N SER A 138 -14.85 16.60 21.88
CA SER A 138 -14.54 16.84 20.46
C SER A 138 -15.80 16.84 19.59
N LEU A 139 -15.76 17.60 18.49
CA LEU A 139 -16.80 17.54 17.47
C LEU A 139 -16.86 16.13 16.87
N TYR A 140 -18.07 15.60 16.68
CA TYR A 140 -18.26 14.32 16.01
C TYR A 140 -17.77 14.37 14.55
N GLY A 141 -17.37 13.20 14.03
CA GLY A 141 -17.03 13.07 12.61
C GLY A 141 -18.25 13.33 11.72
N LEU A 142 -18.02 13.67 10.45
CA LEU A 142 -19.10 13.96 9.49
C LEU A 142 -20.19 12.88 9.45
N THR A 143 -19.80 11.60 9.55
CA THR A 143 -20.75 10.48 9.52
C THR A 143 -21.73 10.51 10.68
N ASP A 144 -21.24 10.79 11.90
CA ASP A 144 -22.10 10.82 13.09
C ASP A 144 -22.90 12.12 13.14
N LEU A 145 -22.32 13.25 12.74
CA LEU A 145 -23.06 14.49 12.55
C LEU A 145 -24.19 14.35 11.52
N THR A 146 -23.96 13.61 10.42
CA THR A 146 -25.00 13.34 9.42
C THR A 146 -26.19 12.58 10.03
N LYS A 147 -25.92 11.61 10.93
CA LYS A 147 -26.97 10.87 11.64
C LYS A 147 -27.70 11.77 12.63
N ILE A 148 -26.98 12.57 13.41
CA ILE A 148 -27.54 13.49 14.42
C ILE A 148 -28.45 14.54 13.75
N VAL A 149 -28.01 15.10 12.63
CA VAL A 149 -28.73 16.14 11.86
C VAL A 149 -29.86 15.53 11.00
N GLY A 150 -29.89 14.20 10.85
CA GLY A 150 -30.97 13.48 10.18
C GLY A 150 -30.89 13.50 8.65
N GLY A 151 -29.68 13.55 8.08
CA GLY A 151 -29.44 13.39 6.65
C GLY A 151 -28.39 14.33 6.06
N LYS A 152 -27.81 13.91 4.93
CA LYS A 152 -26.72 14.65 4.25
C LYS A 152 -27.15 16.05 3.81
N LYS A 153 -28.36 16.19 3.26
CA LYS A 153 -28.88 17.48 2.78
C LYS A 153 -28.97 18.52 3.90
N LYS A 154 -29.52 18.13 5.05
CA LYS A 154 -29.60 19.02 6.22
C LYS A 154 -28.23 19.35 6.81
N LEU A 155 -27.29 18.41 6.77
CA LEU A 155 -25.91 18.70 7.19
C LEU A 155 -25.23 19.69 6.23
N GLU A 156 -25.48 19.57 4.94
CA GLU A 156 -24.98 20.47 3.90
C GLU A 156 -25.63 21.86 4.00
N ASP A 157 -26.92 21.96 4.33
CA ASP A 157 -27.60 23.24 4.60
C ASP A 157 -27.01 23.98 5.82
N ILE A 158 -26.43 23.27 6.80
CA ILE A 158 -25.90 23.85 8.05
C ILE A 158 -24.38 24.07 8.00
N LEU A 159 -23.64 23.11 7.44
CA LEU A 159 -22.17 23.06 7.46
C LEU A 159 -21.55 23.05 6.06
N GLY A 160 -22.33 23.23 4.98
CA GLY A 160 -21.85 23.18 3.60
C GLY A 160 -20.63 24.06 3.37
N ASP A 161 -20.68 25.31 3.85
CA ASP A 161 -19.59 26.29 3.74
C ASP A 161 -18.32 25.89 4.54
N LEU A 162 -18.44 24.94 5.45
CA LEU A 162 -17.37 24.44 6.32
C LEU A 162 -16.89 23.03 5.95
N ILE A 163 -17.57 22.36 5.01
CA ILE A 163 -17.19 21.02 4.53
C ILE A 163 -16.42 21.18 3.23
N VAL A 164 -15.10 21.13 3.33
CA VAL A 164 -14.21 21.04 2.17
C VAL A 164 -13.80 19.59 1.98
N LYS A 165 -13.88 19.08 0.74
CA LYS A 165 -13.21 17.84 0.36
C LYS A 165 -11.80 18.19 -0.08
N PRO A 166 -10.78 18.07 0.79
CA PRO A 166 -9.42 18.33 0.35
C PRO A 166 -9.04 17.35 -0.77
N PRO A 167 -8.18 17.76 -1.71
CA PRO A 167 -7.63 16.84 -2.68
C PRO A 167 -6.94 15.68 -1.95
N GLY A 168 -7.14 14.47 -2.45
CA GLY A 168 -6.48 13.28 -1.89
C GLY A 168 -4.96 13.42 -1.98
N LYS A 169 -4.25 12.76 -1.05
CA LYS A 169 -2.78 12.69 -1.14
C LYS A 169 -2.38 12.06 -2.48
N PRO A 170 -1.39 12.61 -3.20
CA PRO A 170 -0.83 11.98 -4.39
C PRO A 170 -0.46 10.52 -4.15
N ALA A 171 -0.82 9.65 -5.08
CA ALA A 171 -0.48 8.23 -5.04
C ALA A 171 0.47 7.92 -6.21
N LEU A 172 1.63 7.33 -5.92
CA LEU A 172 2.59 6.90 -6.93
C LEU A 172 2.18 5.55 -7.51
N VAL A 173 1.74 5.56 -8.77
CA VAL A 173 1.23 4.39 -9.49
C VAL A 173 1.92 4.24 -10.85
N PRO A 174 1.93 3.02 -11.43
CA PRO A 174 2.34 2.81 -12.82
C PRO A 174 1.48 3.61 -13.82
N ASP A 175 1.95 3.75 -15.06
CA ASP A 175 1.27 4.55 -16.09
C ASP A 175 -0.03 3.88 -16.61
N GLU A 176 -0.16 2.58 -16.39
CA GLU A 176 -1.33 1.78 -16.73
C GLU A 176 -2.51 2.07 -15.82
N ASP A 177 -2.30 2.80 -14.71
CA ASP A 177 -3.38 3.30 -13.88
C ASP A 177 -4.21 4.34 -14.65
N THR A 178 -5.49 4.05 -14.83
CA THR A 178 -6.39 4.86 -15.67
C THR A 178 -6.75 6.22 -15.05
N ARG A 179 -6.33 6.50 -13.81
CA ARG A 179 -6.59 7.78 -13.15
C ARG A 179 -5.69 8.86 -13.77
N PRO A 180 -6.21 10.08 -13.98
CA PRO A 180 -5.43 11.15 -14.59
C PRO A 180 -4.23 11.51 -13.71
N ALA A 181 -3.09 11.75 -14.35
CA ALA A 181 -1.89 12.23 -13.68
C ALA A 181 -2.15 13.56 -12.96
N LEU A 182 -1.53 13.73 -11.80
CA LEU A 182 -1.58 15.00 -11.06
C LEU A 182 -0.63 15.99 -11.73
N ILE A 183 -1.15 16.80 -12.65
CA ILE A 183 -0.43 17.92 -13.25
C ILE A 183 -0.52 19.11 -12.30
N SER A 184 0.63 19.62 -11.84
CA SER A 184 0.67 20.82 -11.00
C SER A 184 0.07 22.04 -11.72
N ASP A 185 -0.53 22.97 -10.98
CA ASP A 185 -1.14 24.18 -11.55
C ASP A 185 -0.12 25.06 -12.30
N ALA A 186 1.16 25.00 -11.91
CA ALA A 186 2.25 25.68 -12.62
C ALA A 186 2.50 25.10 -14.02
N ALA A 187 2.38 23.77 -14.20
CA ALA A 187 2.58 23.14 -15.51
C ALA A 187 1.42 23.43 -16.48
N LYS A 188 0.18 23.53 -15.98
CA LYS A 188 -0.98 23.92 -16.79
C LYS A 188 -0.88 25.35 -17.35
N ALA A 189 -0.12 26.23 -16.71
CA ALA A 189 0.06 27.62 -17.16
C ALA A 189 0.92 27.73 -18.44
N PHE A 190 1.65 26.68 -18.83
CA PHE A 190 2.54 26.70 -19.99
C PHE A 190 2.01 25.94 -21.22
N GLU A 191 0.85 25.27 -21.14
CA GLU A 191 0.24 24.53 -22.27
C GLU A 191 -0.35 25.43 -23.37
N GLY A 192 -0.26 26.76 -23.24
CA GLY A 192 -0.86 27.73 -24.18
C GLY A 192 0.09 28.75 -24.81
N ILE A 193 1.40 28.63 -24.61
CA ILE A 193 2.36 29.59 -25.19
C ILE A 193 2.86 29.02 -26.52
N ASN A 194 2.18 29.34 -27.61
CA ASN A 194 2.78 29.27 -28.94
C ASN A 194 3.90 30.31 -28.99
N ILE A 195 5.14 29.85 -28.92
CA ILE A 195 6.30 30.68 -29.25
C ILE A 195 6.32 30.70 -30.78
N GLU A 196 5.72 31.73 -31.39
CA GLU A 196 6.01 32.06 -32.78
C GLU A 196 7.48 32.51 -32.83
N GLU A 197 8.33 31.70 -33.45
CA GLU A 197 9.71 32.04 -33.74
C GLU A 197 9.73 33.13 -34.83
N GLU A 198 10.27 34.32 -34.50
CA GLU A 198 10.71 35.34 -35.47
C GLU A 198 12.15 35.07 -35.94
#